data_AF-A4F9R6-F1
#
_entry.id   AF-A4F9R6-F1
#
_cell.length_a   1.000
_cell.length_b   1.000
_cell.length_c   1.000
_cell.angle_alpha   90.00
_cell.angle_beta   90.00
_cell.angle_gamma   90.00
#
_symmetry.space_group_name_H-M   'P 1'
#
loop_
_entity.id
_entity.type
_entity.pdbx_description
1 polymer ?
#
loop_
_entity_poly.entity_id
_entity_poly.type
_entity_poly.pdbx_seq_one_letter_code
_entity_poly.pdbx_strand_id
1 'polypeptide(L)' 'MNARPHLIARVRPELARTERELSCHLFPLPADGPLPASLRAYCGFDIVPGQAERLDGPAGMPCMPCLLQAALAS' A
#
# COMPACT_ATOMS: atom_id res chain seq x y z
N MET A 1 -19.84 -5.63 -8.96
CA MET A 1 -18.80 -4.69 -8.50
C MET A 1 -17.49 -5.44 -8.59
N ASN A 2 -16.63 -5.08 -9.55
CA ASN A 2 -15.32 -5.70 -9.67
C ASN A 2 -14.35 -4.79 -8.92
N ALA A 3 -14.00 -5.19 -7.69
CA ALA A 3 -13.04 -4.45 -6.90
C ALA A 3 -11.74 -4.29 -7.68
N ARG A 4 -11.25 -3.04 -7.79
CA ARG A 4 -9.96 -2.80 -8.42
C ARG A 4 -8.87 -3.52 -7.61
N PRO A 5 -7.94 -4.24 -8.26
CA PRO A 5 -6.88 -4.92 -7.52
C PRO A 5 -5.95 -3.88 -6.87
N HIS A 6 -5.60 -4.14 -5.61
CA HIS A 6 -4.67 -3.32 -4.84
C HIS A 6 -3.56 -4.19 -4.25
N LEU A 7 -2.36 -3.64 -4.18
CA LEU A 7 -1.28 -4.20 -3.37
C LEU A 7 -1.43 -3.68 -1.94
N ILE A 8 -1.32 -4.57 -0.95
CA ILE A 8 -1.22 -4.20 0.45
C ILE A 8 0.22 -4.39 0.88
N ALA A 9 0.84 -3.34 1.40
CA ALA A 9 2.24 -3.37 1.82
C ALA A 9 2.48 -2.41 2.99
N ARG A 10 3.54 -2.69 3.75
CA ARG A 10 4.07 -1.78 4.78
C ARG A 10 5.58 -1.65 4.63
N VAL A 11 6.17 -0.60 5.18
CA VAL A 11 7.63 -0.49 5.25
C VAL A 11 8.14 -1.65 6.10
N ARG A 12 9.23 -2.27 5.64
CA ARG A 12 9.94 -3.30 6.40
C ARG A 12 10.26 -2.78 7.80
N PRO A 13 9.96 -3.51 8.90
CA PRO A 13 10.17 -3.01 10.25
C PRO A 13 11.59 -2.49 10.51
N GLU A 14 12.60 -3.11 9.91
CA GLU A 14 14.01 -2.70 10.00
C GLU A 14 14.32 -1.35 9.30
N LEU A 15 13.48 -0.93 8.38
CA LEU A 15 13.61 0.32 7.63
C LEU A 15 12.64 1.42 8.11
N ALA A 16 11.63 1.07 8.90
CA ALA A 16 10.65 2.02 9.40
C ALA A 16 11.29 3.01 10.39
N ARG A 17 10.82 4.25 10.36
CA ARG A 17 11.21 5.35 11.24
C ARG A 17 10.03 5.92 12.02
N THR A 18 8.81 5.61 11.60
CA THR A 18 7.57 6.10 12.21
C THR A 18 6.49 5.02 12.26
N GLU A 19 5.52 5.17 13.17
CA GLU A 19 4.33 4.31 13.24
C GLU A 19 3.51 4.32 11.94
N ARG A 20 3.51 5.45 11.23
CA ARG A 20 2.85 5.56 9.93
C ARG A 20 3.49 4.64 8.89
N GLU A 21 4.81 4.43 8.95
CA GLU A 21 5.52 3.54 8.03
C GLU A 21 5.31 2.06 8.36
N LEU A 22 5.12 1.73 9.65
CA LEU A 22 4.73 0.39 10.11
C LEU A 22 3.26 0.05 9.82
N SER A 23 2.43 1.06 9.59
CA SER A 23 1.04 0.88 9.18
C SER A 23 0.98 0.27 7.78
N CYS A 24 0.01 -0.61 7.52
CA CYS A 24 -0.17 -1.12 6.15
C CYS A 24 -0.92 -0.11 5.28
N HIS A 25 -0.44 0.07 4.04
CA HIS A 25 -0.99 0.96 3.03
C HIS A 25 -1.48 0.17 1.82
N LEU A 26 -2.46 0.74 1.12
CA LEU A 26 -3.05 0.15 -0.07
C LEU A 26 -2.64 0.97 -1.29
N PHE A 27 -2.10 0.27 -2.29
CA PHE A 27 -1.57 0.84 -3.53
C PHE A 27 -2.41 0.35 -4.70
N PRO A 28 -2.91 1.24 -5.58
CA PRO A 28 -3.56 0.80 -6.81
C PRO A 28 -2.58 0.01 -7.66
N LEU A 29 -2.97 -1.19 -8.11
CA LEU A 29 -2.17 -1.89 -9.11
C LEU A 29 -2.41 -1.25 -10.48
N PRO A 30 -1.35 -0.87 -11.22
CA PRO A 30 -1.50 -0.47 -12.61
C PRO A 30 -2.09 -1.64 -13.40
N ALA A 31 -3.04 -1.35 -14.28
CA ALA A 31 -3.76 -2.39 -15.03
C ALA A 31 -2.82 -3.17 -15.95
N ASP A 32 -1.84 -2.50 -16.54
CA ASP A 32 -0.81 -3.05 -17.41
C ASP A 32 0.42 -2.12 -17.42
N GLY A 33 1.58 -2.64 -17.84
CA GLY A 33 2.79 -1.86 -18.10
C GLY A 33 4.02 -2.27 -17.27
N PRO A 34 5.16 -1.58 -17.47
CA PRO A 34 6.38 -1.86 -16.73
C PRO A 34 6.19 -1.60 -15.23
N LEU A 35 6.92 -2.34 -14.39
CA LEU A 35 6.93 -2.11 -12.95
C LEU A 35 7.40 -0.68 -12.65
N PRO A 36 6.63 0.13 -11.90
CA PRO A 36 7.01 1.51 -11.64
C PRO A 36 8.19 1.58 -10.67
N ALA A 37 9.00 2.64 -10.79
CA ALA A 37 10.15 2.88 -9.91
C ALA A 37 9.74 3.14 -8.45
N SER A 38 8.50 3.57 -8.23
CA SER A 38 7.89 3.73 -6.91
C SER A 38 6.39 3.39 -6.97
N LEU A 39 5.83 3.02 -5.84
CA LEU A 39 4.39 2.87 -5.67
C LEU A 39 3.88 3.93 -4.72
N ARG A 40 2.77 4.56 -5.11
CA ARG A 40 2.09 5.57 -4.30
C ARG A 40 0.78 5.03 -3.75
N ALA A 41 0.65 5.01 -2.44
CA ALA A 41 -0.56 4.57 -1.75
C ALA A 41 -1.67 5.61 -1.91
N TYR A 42 -2.91 5.20 -1.65
CA TYR A 42 -4.06 6.10 -1.61
C TYR A 42 -3.92 7.28 -0.63
N CYS A 43 -3.19 7.09 0.48
CA CYS A 43 -2.92 8.17 1.45
C CYS A 43 -1.78 9.12 0.99
N GLY A 44 -1.23 8.92 -0.20
CA GLY A 44 -0.14 9.68 -0.78
C GLY A 44 1.27 9.26 -0.30
N PHE A 45 1.38 8.19 0.48
CA PHE A 45 2.65 7.63 0.94
C PHE A 45 3.35 6.84 -0.17
N ASP A 46 4.66 6.99 -0.31
CA ASP A 46 5.45 6.38 -1.38
C ASP A 46 6.39 5.30 -0.84
N ILE A 47 6.54 4.21 -1.59
CA ILE A 47 7.54 3.17 -1.36
C ILE A 47 8.33 2.91 -2.64
N VAL A 48 9.58 2.50 -2.47
CA VAL A 48 10.42 2.00 -3.57
C VAL A 48 10.68 0.49 -3.42
N PRO A 49 11.08 -0.20 -4.49
CA PRO A 49 11.46 -1.61 -4.42
C PRO A 49 12.50 -1.87 -3.32
N GLY A 50 12.27 -2.93 -2.54
CA GLY A 50 13.15 -3.32 -1.42
C GLY A 50 12.83 -2.63 -0.08
N GLN A 51 12.06 -1.53 -0.06
CA GLN A 51 11.72 -0.83 1.18
C GLN A 51 10.55 -1.48 1.95
N ALA A 52 9.67 -2.17 1.23
CA ALA A 52 8.41 -2.67 1.76
C ALA A 52 8.32 -4.20 1.69
N GLU A 53 7.47 -4.76 2.55
CA GLU A 53 7.01 -6.14 2.45
C GLU A 53 5.54 -6.18 2.01
N ARG A 54 5.19 -7.17 1.18
CA ARG A 54 3.82 -7.43 0.75
C ARG A 54 3.08 -8.13 1.89
N LEU A 55 1.83 -7.73 2.10
CA LEU A 55 0.91 -8.40 3.00
C LEU A 55 -0.23 -9.05 2.19
N ASP A 56 -0.73 -10.19 2.65
CA ASP A 56 -1.85 -10.89 2.01
C ASP A 56 -3.22 -10.27 2.40
N GLY A 57 -3.23 -9.40 3.41
CA GLY A 57 -4.42 -8.69 3.89
C GLY A 57 -4.05 -7.50 4.80
N PRO A 58 -5.02 -6.65 5.18
CA PRO A 58 -4.79 -5.62 6.20
C PRO A 58 -4.34 -6.26 7.51
N ALA A 59 -3.20 -5.82 8.04
CA ALA A 59 -2.60 -6.37 9.26
C ALA A 59 -1.90 -5.28 10.08
N GLY A 60 -1.88 -5.44 11.40
CA GLY A 60 -1.42 -4.41 12.33
C GLY A 60 -2.40 -3.23 12.36
N MET A 61 -1.87 -2.00 12.26
CA MET A 61 -2.69 -0.79 12.12
C MET A 61 -2.81 -0.43 10.63
N PRO A 62 -3.96 -0.69 9.98
CA PRO A 62 -4.16 -0.26 8.61
C PRO A 62 -4.32 1.25 8.53
N CYS A 63 -3.75 1.85 7.47
CA CYS A 63 -3.94 3.26 7.19
C CYS A 63 -5.41 3.51 6.83
N MET A 64 -6.16 4.15 7.73
CA MET A 64 -7.59 4.42 7.55
C MET A 64 -7.92 5.16 6.25
N PRO A 65 -7.18 6.22 5.83
CA PRO A 65 -7.37 6.82 4.51
C PRO A 65 -7.26 5.83 3.35
N CYS A 66 -6.30 4.89 3.41
CA CYS A 66 -6.13 3.85 2.39
C CYS A 66 -7.31 2.88 2.35
N LEU A 67 -7.81 2.45 3.50
CA LEU A 67 -8.97 1.55 3.58
C LEU A 67 -10.24 2.20 2.99
N LEU A 68 -10.53 3.45 3.37
CA LEU A 68 -11.70 4.16 2.87
C LEU A 68 -11.64 4.37 1.36
N GLN A 69 -10.48 4.77 0.83
CA GLN A 69 -10.31 4.98 -0.62
C GLN A 69 -10.39 3.67 -1.41
N ALA A 70 -9.81 2.58 -0.91
CA ALA A 70 -9.92 1.28 -1.55
C ALA A 70 -11.37 0.76 -1.59
N ALA A 71 -12.13 0.95 -0.50
CA ALA A 71 -13.55 0.60 -0.46
C ALA A 71 -14.39 1.41 -1.48
N LEU A 72 -14.01 2.66 -1.75
CA LEU A 72 -14.67 3.49 -2.77
C LEU A 72 -14.20 3.20 -4.20
N ALA A 73 -13.03 2.58 -4.37
CA ALA A 73 -12.48 2.20 -5.67
C ALA A 73 -13.02 0.86 -6.19
N SER A 74 -14.11 0.34 -5.60
CA SER A 74 -14.70 -0.99 -5.80
C SER A 74 -15.84 -1.05 -6.81
#